data_AF-A0A377W3P7-F1
#
_entry.id   AF-A0A377W3P7-F1
#
_cell.length_a   1.000
_cell.length_b   1.000
_cell.length_c   1.000
_cell.angle_alpha   90.00
_cell.angle_beta   90.00
_cell.angle_gamma   90.00
#
_symmetry.space_group_name_H-M   'P 1'
#
loop_
_entity.id
_entity.type
_entity.pdbx_description
1 polymer ?
#
loop_
_entity_poly.entity_id
_entity_poly.type
_entity_poly.pdbx_seq_one_letter_code
_entity_poly.pdbx_strand_id
1 'polypeptide(L)'
;MLPDAKAAQDASDATASAVSGLTARVTDAEGKITAQAQQQTALATKVDNANSRVDNMAKTLSDSQSTQASLNTSLQSQIDAQAAANIKNQTTLDNTIKSVASITSTQQTHATALEALATQQTTLTSSVGDLSASVQNTAKTVADVNGTVSSLWSMKVETVNGKNVGAGITLGSNGETSDMILYADRFSAV
;
A
#
# COMPACT_ATOMS: atom_id res chain seq x y z
N MET A 1 -109.75 33.76 53.71
CA MET A 1 -109.11 32.44 53.44
C MET A 1 -108.39 32.41 52.07
N LEU A 2 -107.80 33.52 51.62
CA LEU A 2 -107.15 33.66 50.30
C LEU A 2 -105.61 33.87 50.32
N PRO A 3 -104.98 34.41 51.39
CA PRO A 3 -103.52 34.65 51.42
C PRO A 3 -102.65 33.38 51.36
N ASP A 4 -103.02 32.33 52.11
CA ASP A 4 -102.21 31.11 52.21
C ASP A 4 -102.17 30.31 50.90
N ALA A 5 -103.26 30.32 50.13
CA ALA A 5 -103.32 29.69 48.82
C ALA A 5 -102.42 30.39 47.79
N LYS A 6 -102.30 31.73 47.85
CA LYS A 6 -101.42 32.51 46.98
C LYS A 6 -99.94 32.26 47.28
N ALA A 7 -99.56 32.21 48.56
CA ALA A 7 -98.19 31.91 48.98
C ALA A 7 -97.75 30.49 48.58
N ALA A 8 -98.65 29.50 48.70
CA ALA A 8 -98.40 28.14 48.25
C ALA A 8 -98.21 28.06 46.72
N GLN A 9 -99.01 28.82 45.95
CA GLN A 9 -98.85 28.92 44.50
C GLN A 9 -97.48 29.52 44.12
N ASP A 10 -97.09 30.64 44.75
CA ASP A 10 -95.81 31.30 44.47
C ASP A 10 -94.60 30.39 44.77
N ALA A 11 -94.66 29.63 45.87
CA ALA A 11 -93.64 28.65 46.20
C ALA A 11 -93.60 27.50 45.18
N SER A 12 -94.75 27.06 44.68
CA SER A 12 -94.85 26.06 43.61
C SER A 12 -94.23 26.56 42.32
N ASP A 13 -94.53 27.79 41.91
CA ASP A 13 -94.01 28.42 40.69
C ASP A 13 -92.49 28.64 40.77
N ALA A 14 -91.99 29.07 41.93
CA ALA A 14 -90.56 29.20 42.19
C ALA A 14 -89.84 27.85 42.12
N THR A 15 -90.43 26.80 42.70
CA THR A 15 -89.90 25.43 42.63
C THR A 15 -89.89 24.92 41.20
N ALA A 16 -90.98 25.12 40.44
CA ALA A 16 -91.07 24.72 39.03
C ALA A 16 -90.01 25.43 38.17
N SER A 17 -89.77 26.72 38.42
CA SER A 17 -88.71 27.49 37.75
C SER A 17 -87.32 26.96 38.07
N ALA A 18 -87.04 26.64 39.33
CA ALA A 18 -85.77 26.06 39.75
C ALA A 18 -85.55 24.66 39.13
N VAL A 19 -86.59 23.83 39.10
CA VAL A 19 -86.57 22.52 38.45
C VAL A 19 -86.30 22.66 36.96
N SER A 20 -86.99 23.57 36.27
CA SER A 20 -86.75 23.86 34.85
C SER A 20 -85.31 24.31 34.58
N GLY A 21 -84.75 25.18 35.44
CA GLY A 21 -83.36 25.62 35.35
C GLY A 21 -82.35 24.48 35.58
N LEU A 22 -82.63 23.57 36.52
CA LEU A 22 -81.82 22.37 36.73
C LEU A 22 -81.89 21.45 35.52
N THR A 23 -83.09 21.20 34.97
CA THR A 23 -83.27 20.40 33.76
C THR A 23 -82.45 20.95 32.61
N ALA A 24 -82.47 22.27 32.36
CA ALA A 24 -81.68 22.89 31.30
C ALA A 24 -80.16 22.70 31.51
N ARG A 25 -79.66 22.89 32.74
CA ARG A 25 -78.25 22.67 33.07
C ARG A 25 -77.83 21.21 32.94
N VAL A 26 -78.69 20.28 33.31
CA VAL A 26 -78.45 18.84 33.18
C VAL A 26 -78.37 18.46 31.71
N THR A 27 -79.31 18.91 30.88
CA THR A 27 -79.28 18.66 29.43
C THR A 27 -78.02 19.22 28.76
N ASP A 28 -77.59 20.43 29.12
CA ASP A 28 -76.33 21.01 28.61
C ASP A 28 -75.10 20.20 29.07
N ALA A 29 -75.08 19.78 30.34
CA ALA A 29 -74.00 18.95 30.87
C ALA A 29 -73.93 17.58 30.17
N GLU A 30 -75.06 16.92 29.97
CA GLU A 30 -75.17 15.64 29.23
C GLU A 30 -74.65 15.77 27.80
N GLY A 31 -74.98 16.88 27.12
CA GLY A 31 -74.46 17.20 25.79
C GLY A 31 -72.93 17.37 25.79
N LYS A 32 -72.38 18.13 26.75
CA LYS A 32 -70.92 18.33 26.90
C LYS A 32 -70.18 17.04 27.24
N ILE A 33 -70.74 16.22 28.13
CA ILE A 33 -70.18 14.91 28.50
C ILE A 33 -70.14 13.99 27.28
N THR A 34 -71.21 13.97 26.48
CA THR A 34 -71.25 13.17 25.24
C THR A 34 -70.16 13.62 24.26
N ALA A 35 -69.98 14.92 24.05
CA ALA A 35 -68.93 15.47 23.20
C ALA A 35 -67.53 15.12 23.72
N GLN A 36 -67.30 15.21 25.04
CA GLN A 36 -66.03 14.83 25.66
C GLN A 36 -65.74 13.34 25.50
N ALA A 37 -66.74 12.46 25.64
CA ALA A 37 -66.59 11.02 25.43
C ALA A 37 -66.17 10.71 23.98
N GLN A 38 -66.76 11.40 22.99
CA GLN A 38 -66.35 11.26 21.58
C GLN A 38 -64.91 11.71 21.35
N GLN A 39 -64.49 12.82 21.96
CA GLN A 39 -63.10 13.31 21.88
C GLN A 39 -62.10 12.34 22.54
N GLN A 40 -62.47 11.72 23.67
CA GLN A 40 -61.64 10.72 24.34
C GLN A 40 -61.44 9.47 23.48
N THR A 41 -62.50 8.98 22.83
CA THR A 41 -62.40 7.84 21.89
C THR A 41 -61.48 8.18 20.72
N ALA A 42 -61.62 9.37 20.13
CA ALA A 42 -60.74 9.80 19.04
C ALA A 42 -59.27 9.91 19.47
N LEU A 43 -59.02 10.40 20.68
CA LEU A 43 -57.67 10.47 21.25
C LEU A 43 -57.09 9.07 21.49
N ALA A 44 -57.88 8.14 22.03
CA ALA A 44 -57.46 6.75 22.23
C ALA A 44 -57.02 6.11 20.90
N THR A 45 -57.81 6.24 19.84
CA THR A 45 -57.44 5.77 18.51
C THR A 45 -56.16 6.43 17.98
N LYS A 46 -55.96 7.74 18.23
CA LYS A 46 -54.73 8.44 17.82
C LYS A 46 -53.50 7.92 18.57
N VAL A 47 -53.64 7.62 19.86
CA VAL A 47 -52.58 7.04 20.70
C VAL A 47 -52.23 5.63 20.23
N ASP A 48 -53.22 4.78 19.96
CA ASP A 48 -53.00 3.42 19.44
C ASP A 48 -52.22 3.45 18.11
N ASN A 49 -52.64 4.33 17.20
CA ASN A 49 -51.93 4.53 15.93
C ASN A 49 -50.49 5.04 16.13
N ALA A 50 -50.27 5.92 17.12
CA ALA A 50 -48.93 6.40 17.44
C ALA A 50 -48.05 5.28 18.01
N ASN A 51 -48.60 4.42 18.87
CA ASN A 51 -47.90 3.27 19.41
C ASN A 51 -47.46 2.30 18.30
N SER A 52 -48.37 1.95 17.37
CA SER A 52 -48.00 1.09 16.23
C SER A 52 -46.92 1.71 15.35
N ARG A 53 -46.90 3.03 15.17
CA ARG A 53 -45.84 3.72 14.44
C ARG A 53 -44.49 3.63 15.16
N VAL A 54 -44.49 3.80 16.48
CA VAL A 54 -43.29 3.66 17.32
C VAL A 54 -42.74 2.24 17.25
N ASP A 55 -43.59 1.22 17.32
CA ASP A 55 -43.18 -0.19 17.21
C ASP A 55 -42.54 -0.48 15.84
N ASN A 56 -43.14 0.04 14.77
CA ASN A 56 -42.58 -0.08 13.42
C ASN A 56 -41.23 0.63 13.30
N MET A 57 -41.09 1.84 13.86
CA MET A 57 -39.82 2.57 13.89
C MET A 57 -38.74 1.82 14.68
N ALA A 58 -39.09 1.25 15.83
CA ALA A 58 -38.17 0.44 16.64
C ALA A 58 -37.69 -0.79 15.86
N LYS A 59 -38.60 -1.45 15.12
CA LYS A 59 -38.25 -2.56 14.24
C LYS A 59 -37.32 -2.12 13.11
N THR A 60 -37.64 -1.05 12.38
CA THR A 60 -36.78 -0.51 11.31
C THR A 60 -35.39 -0.15 11.83
N LEU A 61 -35.31 0.44 13.03
CA LEU A 61 -34.03 0.78 13.65
C LEU A 61 -33.21 -0.48 13.96
N SER A 62 -33.84 -1.51 14.53
CA SER A 62 -33.19 -2.80 14.80
C SER A 62 -32.68 -3.47 13.51
N ASP A 63 -33.51 -3.50 12.46
CA ASP A 63 -33.13 -4.09 11.17
C ASP A 63 -31.97 -3.31 10.52
N SER A 64 -31.96 -1.98 10.67
CA SER A 64 -30.86 -1.12 10.20
C SER A 64 -29.56 -1.36 10.97
N GLN A 65 -29.62 -1.53 12.29
CA GLN A 65 -28.45 -1.86 13.12
C GLN A 65 -27.84 -3.21 12.72
N SER A 66 -28.67 -4.22 12.47
CA SER A 66 -28.22 -5.53 11.98
C SER A 66 -27.55 -5.45 10.61
N THR A 67 -28.13 -4.68 9.70
CA THR A 67 -27.55 -4.42 8.37
C THR A 67 -26.20 -3.71 8.48
N GLN A 68 -26.09 -2.70 9.34
CA GLN A 68 -24.83 -1.98 9.57
C GLN A 68 -23.76 -2.91 10.15
N ALA A 69 -24.09 -3.79 11.09
CA ALA A 69 -23.15 -4.75 11.66
C ALA A 69 -22.64 -5.74 10.60
N SER A 70 -23.53 -6.19 9.71
CA SER A 70 -23.19 -7.07 8.59
C SER A 70 -22.26 -6.38 7.58
N LEU A 71 -22.55 -5.13 7.22
CA LEU A 71 -21.71 -4.31 6.35
C LEU A 71 -20.32 -4.08 6.97
N ASN A 72 -20.25 -3.75 8.25
CA ASN A 72 -18.98 -3.56 8.96
C ASN A 72 -18.13 -4.83 8.95
N THR A 73 -18.75 -5.99 9.18
CA THR A 73 -18.06 -7.29 9.13
C THR A 73 -17.53 -7.59 7.73
N SER A 74 -18.31 -7.31 6.69
CA SER A 74 -17.91 -7.51 5.30
C SER A 74 -16.75 -6.59 4.90
N LEU A 75 -16.83 -5.29 5.26
CA LEU A 75 -15.76 -4.33 4.99
C LEU A 75 -14.46 -4.70 5.70
N GLN A 76 -14.54 -5.13 6.97
CA GLN A 76 -13.36 -5.57 7.71
C GLN A 76 -12.70 -6.77 7.02
N SER A 77 -13.49 -7.76 6.57
CA SER A 77 -12.96 -8.91 5.84
C SER A 77 -12.31 -8.53 4.51
N GLN A 78 -12.87 -7.56 3.77
CA GLN A 78 -12.26 -7.05 2.53
C GLN A 78 -10.94 -6.32 2.80
N ILE A 79 -10.87 -5.52 3.87
CA ILE A 79 -9.64 -4.84 4.30
C ILE A 79 -8.55 -5.86 4.64
N ASP A 80 -8.89 -6.88 5.42
CA ASP A 80 -7.94 -7.92 5.83
C ASP A 80 -7.41 -8.71 4.62
N ALA A 81 -8.31 -9.08 3.69
CA ALA A 81 -7.94 -9.77 2.46
C ALA A 81 -7.03 -8.92 1.56
N GLN A 82 -7.32 -7.62 1.42
CA GLN A 82 -6.50 -6.71 0.63
C GLN A 82 -5.13 -6.46 1.27
N ALA A 83 -5.08 -6.33 2.60
CA ALA A 83 -3.83 -6.19 3.35
C ALA A 83 -2.95 -7.43 3.16
N ALA A 84 -3.52 -8.64 3.26
CA ALA A 84 -2.80 -9.89 3.01
C ALA A 84 -2.27 -9.99 1.58
N ALA A 85 -3.06 -9.59 0.57
CA ALA A 85 -2.62 -9.55 -0.82
C ALA A 85 -1.45 -8.57 -1.04
N ASN A 86 -1.53 -7.38 -0.45
CA ASN A 86 -0.48 -6.37 -0.55
C ASN A 86 0.84 -6.84 0.10
N ILE A 87 0.78 -7.46 1.28
CA ILE A 87 1.96 -8.04 1.96
C ILE A 87 2.60 -9.13 1.11
N LYS A 88 1.79 -9.99 0.48
CA LYS A 88 2.28 -11.04 -0.44
C LYS A 88 3.00 -10.42 -1.65
N ASN A 89 2.41 -9.41 -2.28
CA ASN A 89 3.00 -8.72 -3.41
C ASN A 89 4.33 -8.05 -3.04
N GLN A 90 4.40 -7.39 -1.87
CA GLN A 90 5.64 -6.79 -1.37
C GLN A 90 6.73 -7.85 -1.18
N THR A 91 6.39 -8.99 -0.57
CA THR A 91 7.34 -10.11 -0.36
C THR A 91 7.87 -10.64 -1.70
N THR A 92 7.01 -10.78 -2.71
CA THR A 92 7.42 -11.20 -4.05
C THR A 92 8.38 -10.19 -4.69
N LEU A 93 8.07 -8.90 -4.61
CA LEU A 93 8.94 -7.83 -5.15
C LEU A 93 10.31 -7.84 -4.46
N ASP A 94 10.36 -7.95 -3.14
CA ASP A 94 11.61 -7.99 -2.38
C ASP A 94 12.50 -9.18 -2.80
N ASN A 95 11.90 -10.35 -3.06
CA ASN A 95 12.62 -11.52 -3.54
C ASN A 95 13.13 -11.34 -4.97
N THR A 96 12.35 -10.71 -5.85
CA THR A 96 12.78 -10.36 -7.21
C THR A 96 13.96 -9.39 -7.18
N ILE A 97 13.90 -8.35 -6.34
CA ILE A 97 14.98 -7.37 -6.18
C ILE A 97 16.27 -8.05 -5.70
N LYS A 98 16.19 -8.92 -4.69
CA LYS A 98 17.35 -9.70 -4.22
C LYS A 98 17.94 -10.57 -5.32
N SER A 99 17.10 -11.20 -6.13
CA SER A 99 17.55 -12.03 -7.25
C SER A 99 18.25 -11.20 -8.32
N VAL A 100 17.68 -10.05 -8.70
CA VAL A 100 18.30 -9.11 -9.65
C VAL A 100 19.63 -8.57 -9.12
N ALA A 101 19.73 -8.24 -7.83
CA ALA A 101 20.97 -7.80 -7.20
C ALA A 101 22.05 -8.91 -7.26
N SER A 102 21.68 -10.16 -6.98
CA SER A 102 22.59 -11.31 -7.08
C SER A 102 23.07 -11.56 -8.51
N ILE A 103 22.17 -11.48 -9.50
CA ILE A 103 22.50 -11.58 -10.93
C ILE A 103 23.46 -10.45 -11.31
N THR A 104 23.18 -9.22 -10.90
CA THR A 104 24.03 -8.05 -11.18
C THR A 104 25.43 -8.24 -10.59
N SER A 105 25.53 -8.72 -9.35
CA SER A 105 26.82 -9.05 -8.71
C SER A 105 27.59 -10.13 -9.47
N THR A 106 26.89 -11.16 -9.95
CA THR A 106 27.50 -12.24 -10.75
C THR A 106 27.99 -11.72 -12.09
N GLN A 107 27.19 -10.89 -12.79
CA GLN A 107 27.59 -10.27 -14.05
C GLN A 107 28.80 -9.34 -13.88
N GLN A 108 28.87 -8.57 -12.80
CA GLN A 108 30.04 -7.73 -12.49
C GLN A 108 31.29 -8.59 -12.27
N THR A 109 31.16 -9.69 -11.51
CA THR A 109 32.27 -10.63 -11.28
C THR A 109 32.75 -11.24 -12.59
N HIS A 110 31.84 -11.64 -13.48
CA HIS A 110 32.19 -12.16 -14.80
C HIS A 110 32.84 -11.10 -15.69
N ALA A 111 32.38 -9.86 -15.67
CA ALA A 111 33.00 -8.76 -16.42
C ALA A 111 34.45 -8.53 -15.98
N THR A 112 34.70 -8.50 -14.66
CA THR A 112 36.07 -8.39 -14.11
C THR A 112 36.93 -9.60 -14.46
N ALA A 113 36.37 -10.83 -14.41
CA ALA A 113 37.10 -12.03 -14.81
C ALA A 113 37.44 -12.04 -16.32
N LEU A 114 36.53 -11.55 -17.17
CA LEU A 114 36.77 -11.38 -18.60
C LEU A 114 37.84 -10.31 -18.88
N GLU A 115 37.83 -9.19 -18.15
CA GLU A 115 38.89 -8.17 -18.25
C GLU A 115 40.27 -8.74 -17.88
N ALA A 116 40.32 -9.58 -16.84
CA ALA A 116 41.54 -10.28 -16.45
C ALA A 116 41.97 -11.34 -17.48
N LEU A 117 41.05 -12.06 -18.12
CA LEU A 117 41.40 -13.00 -19.20
C LEU A 117 41.87 -12.25 -20.46
N ALA A 118 41.25 -11.11 -20.74
CA ALA A 118 41.64 -10.22 -21.83
C ALA A 118 43.03 -9.58 -21.60
N THR A 119 43.54 -9.59 -20.36
CA THR A 119 44.89 -9.13 -20.00
C THR A 119 45.67 -10.23 -19.27
N GLN A 120 46.45 -11.02 -20.01
CA GLN A 120 47.27 -12.06 -19.42
C GLN A 120 48.72 -11.61 -19.29
N GLN A 121 49.25 -11.61 -18.06
CA GLN A 121 50.67 -11.38 -17.80
C GLN A 121 51.28 -12.57 -17.05
N THR A 122 52.30 -13.18 -17.65
CA THR A 122 53.07 -14.27 -17.04
C THR A 122 54.48 -13.79 -16.75
N THR A 123 54.91 -13.93 -15.50
CA THR A 123 56.29 -13.62 -15.09
C THR A 123 57.00 -14.90 -14.64
N LEU A 124 58.10 -15.25 -15.28
CA LEU A 124 59.03 -16.25 -14.77
C LEU A 124 60.17 -15.52 -14.09
N THR A 125 60.51 -15.90 -12.85
CA THR A 125 61.64 -15.35 -12.10
C THR A 125 62.57 -16.45 -11.62
N SER A 126 63.88 -16.17 -11.64
CA SER A 126 64.90 -17.00 -10.99
C SER A 126 65.83 -16.09 -10.19
N SER A 127 66.31 -16.54 -9.04
CA SER A 127 67.21 -15.76 -8.18
C SER A 127 68.16 -16.63 -7.36
N VAL A 128 69.39 -16.14 -7.16
CA VAL A 128 70.38 -16.70 -6.22
C VAL A 128 71.13 -15.53 -5.57
N GLY A 129 70.97 -15.33 -4.26
CA GLY A 129 71.53 -14.16 -3.58
C GLY A 129 71.02 -12.85 -4.21
N ASP A 130 71.95 -11.98 -4.61
CA ASP A 130 71.65 -10.70 -5.27
C ASP A 130 71.45 -10.81 -6.80
N LEU A 131 71.66 -12.00 -7.39
CA LEU A 131 71.44 -12.23 -8.81
C LEU A 131 69.98 -12.57 -9.07
N SER A 132 69.37 -11.94 -10.08
CA SER A 132 68.03 -12.29 -10.53
C SER A 132 67.88 -12.26 -12.05
N ALA A 133 66.94 -13.04 -12.55
CA ALA A 133 66.48 -13.02 -13.93
C ALA A 133 64.95 -13.03 -13.95
N SER A 134 64.35 -12.25 -14.84
CA SER A 134 62.90 -12.29 -15.07
C SER A 134 62.55 -12.28 -16.56
N VAL A 135 61.49 -13.00 -16.91
CA VAL A 135 60.82 -12.94 -18.22
C VAL A 135 59.38 -12.58 -17.94
N GLN A 136 58.93 -11.42 -18.45
CA GLN A 136 57.56 -10.92 -18.35
C GLN A 136 56.92 -10.95 -19.72
N ASN A 137 55.93 -11.82 -19.91
CA ASN A 137 55.15 -11.94 -21.13
C ASN A 137 53.75 -11.35 -20.89
N THR A 138 53.33 -10.36 -21.67
CA THR A 138 52.05 -9.66 -21.50
C THR A 138 51.27 -9.72 -22.81
N ALA A 139 50.09 -10.34 -22.79
CA ALA A 139 49.12 -10.35 -23.87
C ALA A 139 47.89 -9.57 -23.44
N LYS A 140 47.40 -8.68 -24.30
CA LYS A 140 46.18 -7.90 -24.08
C LYS A 140 45.33 -7.90 -25.34
N THR A 141 44.03 -8.10 -25.20
CA THR A 141 43.05 -7.85 -26.25
C THR A 141 41.93 -6.97 -25.69
N VAL A 142 41.41 -6.05 -26.50
CA VAL A 142 40.30 -5.18 -26.09
C VAL A 142 39.34 -5.07 -27.26
N ALA A 143 38.06 -5.26 -26.99
CA ALA A 143 36.97 -4.91 -27.89
C ALA A 143 36.04 -3.96 -27.13
N ASP A 144 35.88 -2.73 -27.63
CA ASP A 144 35.02 -1.72 -27.02
C ASP A 144 33.61 -1.76 -27.62
N VAL A 145 32.62 -1.29 -26.86
CA VAL A 145 31.21 -1.16 -27.30
C VAL A 145 31.04 -0.17 -28.46
N ASN A 146 32.03 0.70 -28.68
CA ASN A 146 32.08 1.64 -29.80
C ASN A 146 32.65 1.00 -31.09
N GLY A 147 32.93 -0.31 -31.10
CA GLY A 147 33.33 -1.06 -32.29
C GLY A 147 34.84 -1.10 -32.57
N THR A 148 35.68 -0.49 -31.73
CA THR A 148 37.14 -0.58 -31.87
C THR A 148 37.68 -1.86 -31.25
N VAL A 149 38.60 -2.53 -31.94
CA VAL A 149 39.26 -3.75 -31.47
C VAL A 149 40.77 -3.56 -31.52
N SER A 150 41.47 -3.91 -30.45
CA SER A 150 42.94 -3.86 -30.39
C SER A 150 43.52 -5.13 -29.77
N SER A 151 44.76 -5.43 -30.13
CA SER A 151 45.54 -6.50 -29.55
C SER A 151 46.98 -6.04 -29.33
N LEU A 152 47.59 -6.53 -28.26
CA LEU A 152 48.97 -6.26 -27.90
C LEU A 152 49.60 -7.52 -27.33
N TRP A 153 50.83 -7.80 -27.74
CA TRP A 153 51.67 -8.82 -27.15
C TRP A 153 53.05 -8.21 -26.89
N SER A 154 53.60 -8.40 -25.70
CA SER A 154 54.93 -7.89 -25.36
C SER A 154 55.68 -8.88 -24.48
N MET A 155 56.99 -8.91 -24.66
CA MET A 155 57.88 -9.71 -23.83
C MET A 155 59.04 -8.82 -23.39
N LYS A 156 59.29 -8.79 -22.09
CA LYS A 156 60.43 -8.13 -21.46
C LYS A 156 61.28 -9.17 -20.76
N VAL A 157 62.59 -9.13 -20.97
CA VAL A 157 63.56 -9.96 -20.25
C VAL A 157 64.54 -9.06 -19.52
N GLU A 158 64.90 -9.44 -18.32
CA GLU A 158 65.73 -8.61 -17.43
C GLU A 158 66.62 -9.51 -16.58
N THR A 159 67.89 -9.16 -16.46
CA THR A 159 68.84 -9.83 -15.55
C THR A 159 69.58 -8.80 -14.71
N VAL A 160 69.77 -9.10 -13.43
CA VAL A 160 70.45 -8.24 -12.46
C VAL A 160 71.64 -8.99 -11.89
N ASN A 161 72.83 -8.45 -12.09
CA ASN A 161 74.08 -8.94 -11.50
C ASN A 161 75.07 -7.78 -11.34
N GLY A 162 74.84 -6.88 -10.38
CA GLY A 162 75.62 -5.64 -10.21
C GLY A 162 75.34 -4.55 -11.27
N LYS A 163 74.82 -4.93 -12.44
CA LYS A 163 74.25 -4.06 -13.48
C LYS A 163 72.92 -4.67 -13.96
N ASN A 164 71.95 -3.82 -14.29
CA ASN A 164 70.69 -4.24 -14.91
C ASN A 164 70.87 -4.34 -16.44
N VAL A 165 70.47 -5.46 -17.03
CA VAL A 165 70.57 -5.73 -18.47
C VAL A 165 69.26 -6.30 -18.95
N GLY A 166 68.67 -5.73 -20.00
CA GLY A 166 67.35 -6.14 -20.47
C GLY A 166 67.16 -5.97 -21.96
N ALA A 167 66.17 -6.70 -22.47
CA ALA A 167 65.71 -6.61 -23.86
C ALA A 167 64.18 -6.76 -23.88
N GLY A 168 63.56 -6.31 -24.97
CA GLY A 168 62.12 -6.44 -25.12
C GLY A 168 61.63 -6.36 -26.55
N ILE A 169 60.45 -6.93 -26.75
CA ILE A 169 59.67 -6.86 -27.98
C ILE A 169 58.23 -6.49 -27.65
N THR A 170 57.59 -5.69 -28.50
CA THR A 170 56.16 -5.40 -28.46
C THR A 170 55.57 -5.48 -29.86
N LEU A 171 54.43 -6.15 -29.98
CA LEU A 171 53.61 -6.29 -31.16
C LEU A 171 52.24 -5.70 -30.82
N GLY A 172 51.68 -4.86 -31.69
CA GLY A 172 50.37 -4.26 -31.47
C GLY A 172 49.57 -4.12 -32.75
N SER A 173 48.25 -4.15 -32.62
CA SER A 173 47.30 -3.78 -33.68
C SER A 173 46.10 -3.07 -33.06
N ASN A 174 45.57 -2.05 -33.73
CA ASN A 174 44.45 -1.23 -33.24
C ASN A 174 43.20 -1.31 -34.13
N GLY A 175 43.16 -2.27 -35.06
CA GLY A 175 42.08 -2.42 -36.04
C GLY A 175 42.25 -1.61 -37.32
N GLU A 176 43.24 -0.70 -37.38
CA GLU A 176 43.59 0.06 -38.59
C GLU A 176 45.02 -0.22 -39.05
N THR A 177 45.97 -0.24 -38.11
CA THR A 177 47.40 -0.46 -38.35
C THR A 177 47.97 -1.48 -37.37
N SER A 178 49.18 -1.95 -37.69
CA SER A 178 49.94 -2.88 -36.85
C SER A 178 51.39 -2.42 -36.74
N ASP A 179 51.95 -2.50 -35.53
CA ASP A 179 53.29 -2.03 -35.21
C ASP A 179 54.13 -3.13 -34.52
N MET A 180 55.44 -3.10 -34.73
CA MET A 180 56.43 -3.93 -34.06
C MET A 180 57.58 -3.06 -33.54
N ILE A 181 57.88 -3.17 -32.25
CA ILE A 181 58.94 -2.41 -31.57
C ILE A 181 59.90 -3.40 -30.89
N LEU A 182 61.21 -3.21 -31.07
CA LEU A 182 62.25 -4.06 -30.47
C LEU A 182 63.35 -3.19 -29.82
N TYR A 183 63.88 -3.65 -28.67
CA TYR A 183 65.01 -3.03 -27.97
C TYR A 183 65.94 -4.11 -27.39
N ALA A 184 67.25 -3.94 -27.57
CA ALA A 184 68.29 -4.78 -26.95
C ALA A 184 69.67 -4.08 -26.97
N ASP A 185 70.54 -4.43 -26.03
CA ASP A 185 71.93 -3.94 -25.97
C ASP A 185 72.78 -4.38 -27.18
N ARG A 186 72.51 -5.58 -27.72
CA ARG A 186 73.12 -6.09 -28.96
C ARG A 186 72.08 -6.86 -29.75
N PHE A 187 71.96 -6.55 -31.04
CA PHE A 187 71.12 -7.27 -31.99
C PHE A 187 71.99 -8.11 -32.93
N SER A 188 71.58 -9.35 -33.18
CA SER A 188 72.21 -10.25 -34.15
C SER A 188 71.11 -10.98 -34.93
N ALA A 189 71.09 -10.82 -36.24
CA ALA A 189 70.25 -11.63 -37.13
C ALA A 189 71.03 -12.88 -37.53
N VAL A 190 70.37 -14.04 -37.51
CA VAL A 190 70.88 -15.30 -38.08
C VAL A 190 70.32 -15.46 -39.48
#